data_AF-A0AAD1W0C0-F1
#
_entry.id   AF-A0AAD1W0C0-F1
#
_cell.length_a   1.000
_cell.length_b   1.000
_cell.length_c   1.000
_cell.angle_alpha   90.00
_cell.angle_beta   90.00
_cell.angle_gamma   90.00
#
_symmetry.space_group_name_H-M   'P 1'
#
loop_
_entity.id
_entity.type
_entity.pdbx_description
1 polymer ?
#
loop_
_entity_poly.entity_id
_entity_poly.type
_entity_poly.pdbx_seq_one_letter_code
_entity_poly.pdbx_strand_id
1 'polypeptide(L)'
;MNLHDIVTECDTVYKGYAVTAGHFAHPTSMDVVGGAPQDNGIGKVYIFRTDRRSGSLVRIFQAPGKKMGSYFGSSLCAVDLNADGLSDLLVGAPMFSEVRDEGQVTVYMNSGNGVLDERITLNGDNAYNAHFGESITNLGDIDDDGYPDVAIGAPMEDDYSGAVYIYHGDADGIVPQYSMRLSGRSIDPVLRMFGQSISGGVDMDKNGYHEKKYVVDKHEKKKEKRKGKKYRKKIQRIKSQYPFKKIPSVTSWIDLTTVWASLRFLLGLFIHTVDPDVLRACHAVICKVPAFRGCAVGINFPYNPK
;
A
#
# COMPACT_ATOMS: atom_id res chain seq x y z
N MET A 1 -12.99 35.01 -3.32
CA MET A 1 -11.65 34.41 -3.46
C MET A 1 -11.75 33.45 -4.63
N ASN A 2 -11.12 33.78 -5.76
CA ASN A 2 -11.17 32.96 -6.97
C ASN A 2 -10.24 31.75 -6.83
N LEU A 3 -10.50 30.68 -7.59
CA LEU A 3 -9.62 29.50 -7.66
C LEU A 3 -8.16 29.88 -7.99
N HIS A 4 -7.97 30.99 -8.70
CA HIS A 4 -6.64 31.52 -8.98
C HIS A 4 -5.91 31.99 -7.72
N ASP A 5 -6.60 32.58 -6.74
CA ASP A 5 -6.02 33.14 -5.52
C ASP A 5 -5.49 32.08 -4.54
N ILE A 6 -5.91 30.82 -4.68
CA ILE A 6 -5.30 29.69 -3.94
C ILE A 6 -3.90 29.36 -4.48
N VAL A 7 -3.64 29.67 -5.74
CA VAL A 7 -2.39 29.33 -6.46
C VAL A 7 -1.44 30.54 -6.56
N THR A 8 -1.93 31.78 -6.49
CA THR A 8 -1.12 33.00 -6.72
C THR A 8 -0.79 33.85 -5.49
N GLU A 9 -0.81 33.28 -4.28
CA GLU A 9 -0.05 33.85 -3.17
C GLU A 9 1.21 33.01 -3.00
N CYS A 10 2.33 33.53 -3.51
CA CYS A 10 3.65 32.92 -3.43
C CYS A 10 4.21 32.98 -1.99
N ASP A 11 3.36 32.68 -1.01
CA ASP A 11 3.75 32.43 0.35
C ASP A 11 4.20 30.98 0.44
N THR A 12 5.31 30.75 1.12
CA THR A 12 6.02 29.47 1.33
C THR A 12 5.21 28.41 2.11
N VAL A 13 3.89 28.45 1.99
CA VAL A 13 2.91 27.77 2.84
C VAL A 13 2.42 26.45 2.21
N TYR A 14 2.72 26.21 0.92
CA TYR A 14 2.40 24.96 0.20
C TYR A 14 0.89 24.66 0.27
N LYS A 15 0.04 25.67 0.08
CA LYS A 15 -1.41 25.51 0.03
C LYS A 15 -1.78 24.57 -1.13
N GLY A 16 -2.59 23.55 -0.86
CA GLY A 16 -2.99 22.55 -1.86
C GLY A 16 -2.00 21.40 -2.03
N TYR A 17 -1.06 21.22 -1.10
CA TYR A 17 -0.14 20.06 -1.10
C TYR A 17 -0.91 18.73 -1.12
N ALA A 18 -1.95 18.65 -0.30
CA ALA A 18 -2.96 17.61 -0.35
C ALA A 18 -4.34 18.24 -0.54
N VAL A 19 -5.20 17.54 -1.26
CA VAL A 19 -6.59 17.92 -1.49
C VAL A 19 -7.48 16.71 -1.32
N THR A 20 -8.64 16.92 -0.71
CA THR A 20 -9.73 15.93 -0.67
C THR A 20 -11.06 16.66 -0.76
N ALA A 21 -12.15 15.93 -0.93
CA ALA A 21 -13.48 16.49 -0.98
C ALA A 21 -14.47 15.55 -0.30
N GLY A 22 -15.48 16.14 0.32
CA GLY A 22 -16.48 15.42 1.09
C GLY A 22 -17.70 16.29 1.40
N HIS A 23 -18.63 15.72 2.14
CA HIS A 23 -19.89 16.35 2.54
C HIS A 23 -19.79 16.86 3.97
N PHE A 24 -19.13 17.99 4.19
CA PHE A 24 -18.85 18.48 5.54
C PHE A 24 -19.99 19.32 6.12
N ALA A 25 -20.65 20.14 5.31
CA ALA A 25 -21.68 21.03 5.84
C ALA A 25 -23.11 20.59 5.56
N HIS A 26 -23.33 19.91 4.44
CA HIS A 26 -24.64 19.42 4.05
C HIS A 26 -24.46 18.16 3.21
N PRO A 27 -25.33 17.14 3.34
CA PRO A 27 -25.22 15.88 2.59
C PRO A 27 -25.26 16.04 1.05
N THR A 28 -25.73 17.18 0.56
CA THR A 28 -25.92 17.46 -0.88
C THR A 28 -24.94 18.49 -1.43
N SER A 29 -24.16 19.14 -0.56
CA SER A 29 -23.10 20.06 -0.97
C SER A 29 -21.75 19.37 -0.85
N MET A 30 -20.91 19.53 -1.86
CA MET A 30 -19.54 19.06 -1.82
C MET A 30 -18.64 20.23 -1.39
N ASP A 31 -17.88 20.00 -0.33
CA ASP A 31 -16.89 20.93 0.19
C ASP A 31 -15.49 20.36 -0.12
N VAL A 32 -14.51 21.25 -0.28
CA VAL A 32 -13.14 20.91 -0.67
C VAL A 32 -12.21 21.19 0.51
N VAL A 33 -11.34 20.25 0.82
CA VAL A 33 -10.33 20.37 1.86
C VAL A 33 -8.96 20.56 1.23
N GLY A 34 -8.19 21.51 1.73
CA GLY A 34 -6.83 21.79 1.29
C GLY A 34 -5.86 21.81 2.46
N GLY A 35 -4.75 21.10 2.30
CA GLY A 35 -3.65 21.08 3.27
C GLY A 35 -2.57 22.10 2.93
N ALA A 36 -1.96 22.67 3.96
CA ALA A 36 -0.88 23.66 3.88
C ALA A 36 0.23 23.31 4.90
N PRO A 37 1.08 22.30 4.61
CA PRO A 37 2.00 21.72 5.59
C PRO A 37 3.09 22.66 6.11
N GLN A 38 3.42 23.72 5.37
CA GLN A 38 4.46 24.67 5.73
C GLN A 38 3.90 25.98 6.31
N ASP A 39 2.58 26.08 6.51
CA ASP A 39 1.98 27.26 7.13
C ASP A 39 2.56 27.50 8.53
N ASN A 40 3.19 28.68 8.72
CA ASN A 40 3.88 29.08 9.94
C ASN A 40 4.87 28.03 10.47
N GLY A 41 5.39 27.14 9.60
CA GLY A 41 6.27 26.04 9.98
C GLY A 41 5.62 24.94 10.81
N ILE A 42 4.31 24.98 11.05
CA ILE A 42 3.55 23.98 11.84
C ILE A 42 2.64 23.16 10.93
N GLY A 43 2.05 23.79 9.93
CA GLY A 43 1.05 23.22 9.04
C GLY A 43 -0.38 23.59 9.43
N LYS A 44 -1.24 23.76 8.43
CA LYS A 44 -2.67 24.04 8.61
C LYS A 44 -3.52 23.28 7.60
N VAL A 45 -4.79 23.07 7.94
CA VAL A 45 -5.80 22.52 7.03
C VAL A 45 -6.98 23.48 6.94
N TYR A 46 -7.57 23.55 5.75
CA TYR A 46 -8.69 24.42 5.42
C TYR A 46 -9.79 23.64 4.74
N ILE A 47 -11.05 23.96 5.08
CA ILE A 47 -12.21 23.49 4.31
C ILE A 47 -12.86 24.68 3.64
N PHE A 48 -13.12 24.55 2.34
CA PHE A 48 -13.71 25.55 1.48
C PHE A 48 -15.03 25.03 0.92
N ARG A 49 -16.08 25.82 1.08
CA ARG A 49 -17.34 25.64 0.36
C ARG A 49 -17.31 26.39 -0.95
N THR A 50 -17.81 25.74 -2.01
CA THR A 50 -18.01 26.42 -3.29
C THR A 50 -19.38 27.10 -3.31
N ASP A 51 -19.41 28.42 -3.42
CA ASP A 51 -20.65 29.14 -3.70
C ASP A 51 -21.01 28.97 -5.18
N ARG A 52 -22.06 28.19 -5.46
CA ARG A 52 -22.51 27.90 -6.82
C ARG A 52 -22.98 29.14 -7.61
N ARG A 53 -23.34 30.24 -6.92
CA ARG A 53 -23.80 31.46 -7.60
C ARG A 53 -22.64 32.34 -8.06
N SER A 54 -21.57 32.43 -7.27
CA SER A 54 -20.42 33.29 -7.55
C SER A 54 -19.19 32.55 -8.07
N GLY A 55 -19.14 31.21 -7.95
CA GLY A 55 -17.96 30.41 -8.23
C GLY A 55 -16.81 30.64 -7.23
N SER A 56 -17.04 31.42 -6.17
CA SER A 56 -16.03 31.71 -5.16
C SER A 56 -15.95 30.57 -4.15
N LEU A 57 -14.72 30.32 -3.68
CA LEU A 57 -14.48 29.47 -2.53
C LEU A 57 -14.58 30.30 -1.25
N VAL A 58 -15.38 29.83 -0.31
CA VAL A 58 -15.57 30.43 1.02
C VAL A 58 -15.01 29.46 2.04
N ARG A 59 -14.00 29.90 2.80
CA ARG A 59 -13.45 29.10 3.90
C ARG A 59 -14.49 28.95 5.00
N ILE A 60 -14.82 27.72 5.36
CA ILE A 60 -15.79 27.40 6.44
C ILE A 60 -15.11 26.84 7.68
N PHE A 61 -13.92 26.25 7.55
CA PHE A 61 -13.16 25.68 8.66
C PHE A 61 -11.66 25.89 8.46
N GLN A 62 -10.94 25.95 9.58
CA GLN A 62 -9.48 25.89 9.62
C GLN A 62 -9.01 25.22 10.91
N ALA A 63 -7.97 24.40 10.82
CA ALA A 63 -7.31 23.79 11.97
C ALA A 63 -5.78 23.93 11.85
N PRO A 64 -5.09 24.42 12.90
CA PRO A 64 -3.64 24.40 12.95
C PRO A 64 -3.10 23.06 13.45
N GLY A 65 -1.93 22.68 12.96
CA GLY A 65 -1.16 21.58 13.55
C GLY A 65 -0.66 21.91 14.95
N LYS A 66 -0.15 20.90 15.66
CA LYS A 66 0.28 21.05 17.06
C LYS A 66 1.78 21.32 17.22
N LYS A 67 2.61 20.87 16.27
CA LYS A 67 4.08 20.86 16.42
C LYS A 67 4.78 21.43 15.18
N MET A 68 5.78 22.27 15.41
CA MET A 68 6.64 22.78 14.34
C MET A 68 7.36 21.63 13.63
N GLY A 69 7.43 21.71 12.30
CA GLY A 69 8.05 20.70 11.46
C GLY A 69 7.23 19.43 11.26
N SER A 70 6.04 19.30 11.87
CA SER A 70 5.23 18.08 11.79
C SER A 70 4.62 17.80 10.41
N TYR A 71 4.63 18.79 9.52
CA TYR A 71 4.07 18.70 8.18
C TYR A 71 2.57 18.38 8.20
N PHE A 72 1.85 18.97 9.16
CA PHE A 72 0.42 18.76 9.37
C PHE A 72 -0.40 19.24 8.15
N GLY A 73 -1.25 18.36 7.62
CA GLY A 73 -2.00 18.61 6.39
C GLY A 73 -1.29 18.14 5.12
N SER A 74 -0.29 17.28 5.24
CA SER A 74 0.42 16.70 4.09
C SER A 74 -0.32 15.54 3.43
N SER A 75 -1.19 14.87 4.18
CA SER A 75 -2.15 13.89 3.68
C SER A 75 -3.51 14.17 4.31
N LEU A 76 -4.58 13.93 3.54
CA LEU A 76 -5.95 14.22 3.95
C LEU A 76 -6.86 13.09 3.47
N CYS A 77 -7.81 12.69 4.31
CA CYS A 77 -8.86 11.75 3.94
C CYS A 77 -10.21 12.21 4.48
N ALA A 78 -11.21 12.28 3.60
CA ALA A 78 -12.59 12.59 3.96
C ALA A 78 -13.38 11.27 3.95
N VAL A 79 -14.03 10.96 5.07
CA VAL A 79 -14.75 9.69 5.29
C VAL A 79 -15.79 9.93 6.37
N ASP A 80 -16.99 9.39 6.21
CA ASP A 80 -18.06 9.43 7.22
C ASP A 80 -17.86 8.24 8.17
N LEU A 81 -17.16 8.44 9.28
CA LEU A 81 -16.70 7.35 10.15
C LEU A 81 -17.80 6.83 11.06
N ASN A 82 -18.74 7.69 11.44
CA ASN A 82 -19.88 7.39 12.32
C ASN A 82 -21.20 7.12 11.56
N ALA A 83 -21.15 7.08 10.23
CA ALA A 83 -22.29 6.83 9.35
C ALA A 83 -23.47 7.79 9.55
N ASP A 84 -23.19 9.06 9.88
CA ASP A 84 -24.22 10.08 10.14
C ASP A 84 -24.66 10.85 8.87
N GLY A 85 -24.02 10.57 7.74
CA GLY A 85 -24.28 11.20 6.44
C GLY A 85 -23.47 12.47 6.18
N LEU A 86 -22.61 12.89 7.12
CA LEU A 86 -21.61 13.93 6.95
C LEU A 86 -20.21 13.32 6.96
N SER A 87 -19.32 13.88 6.15
CA SER A 87 -17.93 13.44 6.14
C SER A 87 -17.17 14.00 7.34
N ASP A 88 -16.38 13.14 7.97
CA ASP A 88 -15.31 13.45 8.91
C ASP A 88 -13.98 13.65 8.16
N LEU A 89 -12.96 14.08 8.88
CA LEU A 89 -11.66 14.41 8.31
C LEU A 89 -10.51 13.80 9.10
N LEU A 90 -9.67 13.03 8.42
CA LEU A 90 -8.36 12.63 8.91
C LEU A 90 -7.27 13.50 8.29
N VAL A 91 -6.35 13.96 9.14
CA VAL A 91 -5.22 14.81 8.76
C VAL A 91 -3.91 14.17 9.18
N GLY A 92 -3.02 13.93 8.22
CA GLY A 92 -1.69 13.40 8.48
C GLY A 92 -0.65 14.46 8.81
N ALA A 93 0.25 14.10 9.72
CA ALA A 93 1.45 14.81 10.13
C ALA A 93 2.61 13.80 10.22
N PRO A 94 3.12 13.30 9.08
CA PRO A 94 4.12 12.23 9.02
C PRO A 94 5.47 12.61 9.60
N MET A 95 5.80 13.90 9.67
CA MET A 95 7.04 14.39 10.29
C MET A 95 6.83 14.79 11.76
N PHE A 96 5.70 14.40 12.36
CA PHE A 96 5.50 14.57 13.79
C PHE A 96 6.56 13.75 14.54
N SER A 97 7.33 14.44 15.37
CA SER A 97 8.45 13.87 16.12
C SER A 97 8.19 13.99 17.62
N GLU A 98 8.03 12.88 18.34
CA GLU A 98 8.23 12.84 19.79
C GLU A 98 9.68 12.56 20.13
N VAL A 99 10.23 11.50 19.54
CA VAL A 99 11.65 11.17 19.56
C VAL A 99 12.26 11.45 18.19
N ARG A 100 11.69 10.88 17.10
CA ARG A 100 12.13 11.10 15.72
C ARG A 100 11.14 10.56 14.68
N ASP A 101 10.42 11.47 14.05
CA ASP A 101 9.58 11.29 12.86
C ASP A 101 8.70 10.02 12.92
N GLU A 102 8.10 9.76 14.08
CA GLU A 102 7.14 8.67 14.26
C GLU A 102 5.92 8.88 13.36
N GLY A 103 5.52 10.14 13.19
CA GLY A 103 4.33 10.52 12.45
C GLY A 103 3.06 10.37 13.27
N GLN A 104 2.02 11.07 12.85
CA GLN A 104 0.76 11.16 13.58
C GLN A 104 -0.40 11.43 12.62
N VAL A 105 -1.59 10.94 12.96
CA VAL A 105 -2.83 11.30 12.26
C VAL A 105 -3.84 11.83 13.26
N THR A 106 -4.38 13.02 12.99
CA THR A 106 -5.44 13.62 13.81
C THR A 106 -6.79 13.41 13.14
N VAL A 107 -7.78 12.98 13.93
CA VAL A 107 -9.14 12.69 13.50
C VAL A 107 -10.05 13.81 13.97
N TYR A 108 -10.72 14.45 13.03
CA TYR A 108 -11.70 15.50 13.24
C TYR A 108 -13.08 14.95 12.91
N MET A 109 -13.94 14.86 13.92
CA MET A 109 -15.32 14.43 13.76
C MET A 109 -16.20 15.63 13.45
N ASN A 110 -17.17 15.43 12.58
CA ASN A 110 -18.11 16.46 12.19
C ASN A 110 -19.25 16.54 13.20
N SER A 111 -19.40 17.68 13.86
CA SER A 111 -20.50 17.95 14.79
C SER A 111 -21.72 18.57 14.09
N GLY A 112 -21.69 18.66 12.76
CA GLY A 112 -22.72 19.26 11.92
C GLY A 112 -22.47 20.75 11.62
N ASN A 113 -23.19 21.26 10.63
CA ASN A 113 -23.12 22.66 10.16
C ASN A 113 -21.72 23.13 9.71
N GLY A 114 -20.81 22.20 9.38
CA GLY A 114 -19.44 22.51 8.99
C GLY A 114 -18.50 22.80 10.16
N VAL A 115 -18.89 22.44 11.39
CA VAL A 115 -18.03 22.45 12.57
C VAL A 115 -17.40 21.07 12.72
N LEU A 116 -16.07 21.03 12.77
CA LEU A 116 -15.32 19.82 13.02
C LEU A 116 -14.57 19.94 14.35
N ASP A 117 -14.74 18.95 15.21
CA ASP A 117 -14.10 18.86 16.51
C ASP A 117 -12.99 17.83 16.48
N GLU A 118 -11.84 18.17 17.07
CA GLU A 118 -10.75 17.23 17.22
C GLU A 118 -11.13 16.14 18.23
N ARG A 119 -11.25 14.89 17.77
CA ARG A 119 -11.77 13.79 18.58
C ARG A 119 -10.66 12.93 19.17
N ILE A 120 -9.74 12.48 18.32
CA ILE A 120 -8.65 11.59 18.71
C ILE A 120 -7.44 11.75 17.79
N THR A 121 -6.30 11.28 18.26
CA THR A 121 -5.05 11.23 17.51
C THR A 121 -4.55 9.79 17.47
N LEU A 122 -4.18 9.30 16.29
CA LEU A 122 -3.68 7.96 16.00
C LEU A 122 -2.17 8.01 15.79
N ASN A 123 -1.45 7.05 16.38
CA ASN A 123 0.01 7.00 16.33
C ASN A 123 0.57 5.67 15.79
N GLY A 124 -0.29 4.73 15.34
CA GLY A 124 0.16 3.37 14.99
C GLY A 124 0.87 2.69 16.17
N ASP A 125 2.01 2.05 15.90
CA ASP A 125 2.91 1.49 16.92
C ASP A 125 3.88 2.55 17.53
N ASN A 126 3.76 3.82 17.13
CA ASN A 126 4.69 4.89 17.50
C ASN A 126 6.16 4.52 17.21
N ALA A 127 6.38 3.83 16.09
CA ALA A 127 7.69 3.32 15.73
C ALA A 127 8.62 4.45 15.29
N TYR A 128 9.89 4.32 15.65
CA TYR A 128 10.93 5.30 15.33
C TYR A 128 11.05 5.49 13.81
N ASN A 129 11.00 6.74 13.35
CA ASN A 129 11.14 7.12 11.94
C ASN A 129 10.14 6.37 11.04
N ALA A 130 8.91 6.15 11.50
CA ALA A 130 7.91 5.39 10.74
C ALA A 130 7.22 6.22 9.66
N HIS A 131 7.15 7.55 9.84
CA HIS A 131 6.38 8.47 8.99
C HIS A 131 4.90 8.05 8.90
N PHE A 132 4.32 7.68 10.05
CA PHE A 132 2.92 7.31 10.14
C PHE A 132 2.02 8.47 9.72
N GLY A 133 1.06 8.21 8.83
CA GLY A 133 0.19 9.24 8.27
C GLY A 133 0.71 9.86 6.97
N GLU A 134 1.75 9.31 6.34
CA GLU A 134 2.21 9.75 5.03
C GLU A 134 1.12 9.56 3.96
N SER A 135 0.38 8.45 4.05
CA SER A 135 -0.78 8.20 3.20
C SER A 135 -1.97 7.75 4.04
N ILE A 136 -3.16 8.21 3.68
CA ILE A 136 -4.42 7.88 4.34
C ILE A 136 -5.45 7.62 3.24
N THR A 137 -6.22 6.55 3.34
CA THR A 137 -7.28 6.25 2.37
C THR A 137 -8.51 5.66 3.05
N ASN A 138 -9.67 6.00 2.50
CA ASN A 138 -10.94 5.37 2.85
C ASN A 138 -11.00 4.00 2.15
N LEU A 139 -11.17 2.93 2.92
CA LEU A 139 -11.28 1.57 2.41
C LEU A 139 -12.73 1.18 2.07
N GLY A 140 -13.70 1.94 2.55
CA GLY A 140 -15.08 1.49 2.70
C GLY A 140 -15.23 0.62 3.95
N ASP A 141 -16.43 0.13 4.18
CA ASP A 141 -16.72 -0.85 5.21
C ASP A 141 -16.15 -2.22 4.75
N ILE A 142 -15.05 -2.67 5.37
CA ILE A 142 -14.37 -3.91 4.98
C ILE A 142 -14.72 -5.11 5.87
N ASP A 143 -15.32 -4.88 7.04
CA ASP A 143 -15.79 -5.92 7.96
C ASP A 143 -17.31 -6.06 8.03
N ASP A 144 -18.05 -5.28 7.23
CA ASP A 144 -19.50 -5.30 7.04
C ASP A 144 -20.26 -4.97 8.33
N ASP A 145 -19.73 -4.02 9.11
CA ASP A 145 -20.31 -3.56 10.37
C ASP A 145 -21.22 -2.32 10.24
N GLY A 146 -21.24 -1.71 9.05
CA GLY A 146 -21.99 -0.50 8.71
C GLY A 146 -21.18 0.79 8.78
N TYR A 147 -19.92 0.76 9.21
CA TYR A 147 -19.04 1.91 9.36
C TYR A 147 -17.84 1.83 8.39
N PRO A 148 -17.51 2.92 7.69
CA PRO A 148 -16.34 2.94 6.81
C PRO A 148 -15.00 2.84 7.56
N ASP A 149 -14.12 2.00 7.04
CA ASP A 149 -12.79 1.78 7.57
C ASP A 149 -11.72 2.59 6.83
N VAL A 150 -10.58 2.78 7.50
CA VAL A 150 -9.46 3.55 6.95
C VAL A 150 -8.15 2.78 7.01
N ALA A 151 -7.30 3.03 6.01
CA ALA A 151 -5.92 2.57 6.01
C ALA A 151 -4.94 3.74 6.08
N ILE A 152 -3.91 3.58 6.93
CA ILE A 152 -2.87 4.58 7.17
C ILE A 152 -1.49 3.97 6.93
N GLY A 153 -0.71 4.61 6.07
CA GLY A 153 0.63 4.17 5.71
C GLY A 153 1.73 4.73 6.62
N ALA A 154 2.75 3.91 6.85
CA ALA A 154 4.00 4.23 7.55
C ALA A 154 5.18 3.68 6.73
N PRO A 155 5.54 4.31 5.60
CA PRO A 155 6.49 3.74 4.64
C PRO A 155 7.92 3.60 5.15
N MET A 156 8.31 4.37 6.17
CA MET A 156 9.69 4.34 6.67
C MET A 156 9.90 3.37 7.84
N GLU A 157 8.81 2.75 8.32
CA GLU A 157 8.84 1.76 9.39
C GLU A 157 9.62 0.49 9.01
N ASP A 158 10.07 -0.29 10.00
CA ASP A 158 10.80 -1.55 9.83
C ASP A 158 12.06 -1.40 8.93
N ASP A 159 12.87 -0.37 9.17
CA ASP A 159 14.03 0.00 8.36
C ASP A 159 13.66 0.22 6.88
N TYR A 160 12.69 1.09 6.59
CA TYR A 160 12.16 1.34 5.25
C TYR A 160 11.49 0.14 4.58
N SER A 161 11.18 -0.94 5.29
CA SER A 161 10.33 -2.00 4.72
C SER A 161 8.90 -1.47 4.52
N GLY A 162 8.47 -0.59 5.43
CA GLY A 162 7.17 0.06 5.46
C GLY A 162 6.07 -0.81 6.05
N ALA A 163 5.05 -0.16 6.59
CA ALA A 163 3.88 -0.81 7.16
C ALA A 163 2.60 -0.07 6.76
N VAL A 164 1.47 -0.79 6.83
CA VAL A 164 0.15 -0.18 6.75
C VAL A 164 -0.73 -0.67 7.89
N TYR A 165 -1.41 0.28 8.52
CA TYR A 165 -2.34 0.08 9.61
C TYR A 165 -3.77 0.24 9.12
N ILE A 166 -4.67 -0.49 9.74
CA ILE A 166 -6.09 -0.48 9.42
C ILE A 166 -6.85 -0.21 10.69
N TYR A 167 -7.72 0.78 10.62
CA TYR A 167 -8.54 1.23 11.72
C TYR A 167 -9.99 1.10 11.32
N HIS A 168 -10.78 0.55 12.24
CA HIS A 168 -12.21 0.41 12.03
C HIS A 168 -12.97 1.65 12.45
N GLY A 169 -14.01 1.98 11.68
CA GLY A 169 -15.03 2.94 12.09
C GLY A 169 -15.88 2.40 13.24
N ASP A 170 -16.65 3.28 13.88
CA ASP A 170 -17.68 2.91 14.86
C ASP A 170 -18.66 4.10 14.99
N ALA A 171 -19.79 3.91 15.67
CA ALA A 171 -20.77 4.95 16.00
C ALA A 171 -20.14 6.18 16.70
N ASP A 172 -19.06 5.98 17.44
CA ASP A 172 -18.33 7.06 18.13
C ASP A 172 -17.23 7.73 17.26
N GLY A 173 -17.09 7.30 16.00
CA GLY A 173 -16.10 7.75 15.03
C GLY A 173 -15.14 6.63 14.64
N ILE A 174 -14.04 6.48 15.36
CA ILE A 174 -13.00 5.51 15.00
C ILE A 174 -12.45 4.78 16.21
N VAL A 175 -12.20 3.49 16.06
CA VAL A 175 -11.57 2.68 17.12
C VAL A 175 -10.09 3.10 17.25
N PRO A 176 -9.63 3.51 18.45
CA PRO A 176 -8.27 4.02 18.63
C PRO A 176 -7.15 3.00 18.34
N GLN A 177 -7.46 1.72 18.52
CA GLN A 177 -6.55 0.62 18.28
C GLN A 177 -6.74 0.10 16.86
N TYR A 178 -5.65 -0.03 16.11
CA TYR A 178 -5.71 -0.64 14.78
C TYR A 178 -6.10 -2.11 14.90
N SER A 179 -6.89 -2.61 13.94
CA SER A 179 -7.29 -4.01 13.87
C SER A 179 -6.24 -4.89 13.19
N MET A 180 -5.48 -4.30 12.27
CA MET A 180 -4.48 -5.01 11.48
C MET A 180 -3.30 -4.12 11.15
N ARG A 181 -2.10 -4.68 11.28
CA ARG A 181 -0.85 -4.12 10.78
C ARG A 181 -0.25 -5.05 9.74
N LEU A 182 -0.04 -4.54 8.53
CA LEU A 182 0.62 -5.26 7.44
C LEU A 182 2.03 -4.70 7.25
N SER A 183 3.04 -5.49 7.62
CA SER A 183 4.44 -5.15 7.34
C SER A 183 4.80 -5.52 5.91
N GLY A 184 5.47 -4.63 5.19
CA GLY A 184 6.00 -4.93 3.86
C GLY A 184 6.94 -6.14 3.87
N ARG A 185 7.69 -6.32 4.97
CA ARG A 185 8.63 -7.42 5.15
C ARG A 185 7.94 -8.79 5.26
N SER A 186 6.74 -8.85 5.82
CA SER A 186 5.99 -10.11 5.93
C SER A 186 5.33 -10.52 4.60
N ILE A 187 5.10 -9.56 3.70
CA ILE A 187 4.56 -9.81 2.36
C ILE A 187 5.68 -10.25 1.41
N ASP A 188 6.73 -9.45 1.29
CA ASP A 188 7.92 -9.76 0.49
C ASP A 188 9.12 -9.00 1.08
N PRO A 189 10.18 -9.70 1.55
CA PRO A 189 11.35 -9.10 2.19
C PRO A 189 12.10 -8.06 1.34
N VAL A 190 11.85 -8.01 0.03
CA VAL A 190 12.49 -7.07 -0.90
C VAL A 190 11.72 -5.75 -0.98
N LEU A 191 10.46 -5.71 -0.52
CA LEU A 191 9.65 -4.49 -0.54
C LEU A 191 10.28 -3.40 0.32
N ARG A 192 10.19 -2.18 -0.21
CA ARG A 192 10.61 -0.96 0.46
C ARG A 192 9.51 0.06 0.34
N MET A 193 9.41 0.92 1.35
CA MET A 193 8.43 2.01 1.39
C MET A 193 6.98 1.52 1.24
N PHE A 194 6.69 0.32 1.75
CA PHE A 194 5.34 -0.22 1.72
C PHE A 194 4.39 0.69 2.52
N GLY A 195 3.28 1.10 1.90
CA GLY A 195 2.39 2.09 2.49
C GLY A 195 2.66 3.55 2.08
N GLN A 196 3.57 3.80 1.15
CA GLN A 196 3.76 5.16 0.59
C GLN A 196 2.51 5.65 -0.15
N SER A 197 1.77 4.76 -0.80
CA SER A 197 0.49 5.08 -1.41
C SER A 197 -0.49 3.91 -1.27
N ILE A 198 -1.73 4.24 -0.96
CA ILE A 198 -2.81 3.28 -0.70
C ILE A 198 -4.05 3.81 -1.41
N SER A 199 -4.83 2.91 -1.99
CA SER A 199 -6.12 3.22 -2.61
C SER A 199 -7.14 2.18 -2.19
N GLY A 200 -8.26 2.61 -1.61
CA GLY A 200 -9.39 1.74 -1.27
C GLY A 200 -10.54 1.82 -2.28
N GLY A 201 -11.69 1.25 -1.89
CA GLY A 201 -12.99 1.48 -2.54
C GLY A 201 -13.26 0.73 -3.85
N VAL A 202 -12.48 -0.30 -4.19
CA VAL A 202 -12.69 -1.10 -5.40
C VAL A 202 -12.67 -2.59 -5.07
N ASP A 203 -13.85 -3.20 -5.03
CA ASP A 203 -13.99 -4.65 -5.07
C ASP A 203 -13.48 -5.15 -6.43
N MET A 204 -12.36 -5.86 -6.41
CA MET A 204 -11.62 -6.26 -7.61
C MET A 204 -11.85 -7.73 -7.98
N ASP A 205 -12.14 -8.60 -7.01
CA ASP A 205 -12.42 -10.01 -7.24
C ASP A 205 -13.93 -10.31 -7.32
N LYS A 206 -14.78 -9.31 -7.07
CA LYS A 206 -16.24 -9.35 -7.11
C LYS A 206 -16.83 -10.34 -6.09
N ASN A 207 -16.16 -10.50 -4.97
CA ASN A 207 -16.65 -11.35 -3.88
C ASN A 207 -17.66 -10.63 -2.98
N GLY A 208 -17.90 -9.33 -3.18
CA GLY A 208 -18.79 -8.51 -2.37
C GLY A 208 -18.10 -7.72 -1.25
N TYR A 209 -16.79 -7.81 -1.12
CA TYR A 209 -15.98 -7.06 -0.15
C TYR A 209 -15.01 -6.09 -0.85
N HIS A 210 -14.79 -4.92 -0.26
CA HIS A 210 -13.84 -3.93 -0.77
C HIS A 210 -12.39 -4.37 -0.49
N GLU A 211 -11.67 -4.84 -1.52
CA GLU A 211 -10.27 -5.28 -1.37
C GLU A 211 -9.27 -4.11 -1.27
N LYS A 212 -8.33 -4.19 -0.32
CA LYS A 212 -7.26 -3.21 -0.06
C LYS A 212 -6.27 -3.14 -1.22
N LYS A 213 -6.11 -1.98 -1.90
CA LYS A 213 -4.94 -1.77 -2.80
C LYS A 213 -3.83 -1.05 -2.06
N TYR A 214 -2.76 -1.77 -1.80
CA TYR A 214 -1.45 -1.16 -1.56
C TYR A 214 -0.83 -0.84 -2.91
N VAL A 215 -0.64 0.44 -3.21
CA VAL A 215 0.11 0.84 -4.39
C VAL A 215 1.58 0.64 -4.05
N VAL A 216 2.11 -0.48 -4.53
CA VAL A 216 3.55 -0.72 -4.60
C VAL A 216 4.04 -0.05 -5.87
N ASP A 217 4.88 0.97 -5.74
CA ASP A 217 5.58 1.55 -6.89
C ASP A 217 6.54 0.49 -7.45
N LYS A 218 6.17 -0.10 -8.60
CA LYS A 218 6.94 -1.16 -9.26
C LYS A 218 7.85 -0.56 -10.32
N HIS A 219 9.11 -0.33 -9.95
CA HIS A 219 10.18 -0.21 -10.94
C HIS A 219 10.61 -1.61 -11.46
N GLU A 220 10.05 -1.97 -12.62
CA GLU A 220 10.45 -3.02 -13.60
C GLU A 220 10.60 -4.51 -13.22
N LYS A 221 9.62 -5.32 -13.65
CA LYS A 221 9.85 -6.64 -14.27
C LYS A 221 9.14 -6.72 -15.63
N LYS A 222 9.86 -6.39 -16.71
CA LYS A 222 9.42 -6.71 -18.09
C LYS A 222 10.51 -7.42 -18.88
N LYS A 223 11.05 -8.53 -18.37
CA LYS A 223 11.90 -9.47 -19.13
C LYS A 223 11.60 -10.95 -18.86
N GLU A 224 10.33 -11.36 -18.85
CA GLU A 224 10.01 -12.80 -18.81
C GLU A 224 8.90 -13.28 -19.77
N LYS A 225 8.24 -12.40 -20.52
CA LYS A 225 7.25 -12.83 -21.53
C LYS A 225 7.82 -13.12 -22.93
N ARG A 226 9.14 -13.00 -23.15
CA ARG A 226 9.80 -13.37 -24.44
C ARG A 226 10.64 -14.65 -24.42
N LYS A 227 10.83 -15.31 -23.26
CA LYS A 227 11.59 -16.58 -23.19
C LYS A 227 10.71 -17.85 -23.29
N GLY A 228 9.40 -17.77 -23.00
CA GLY A 228 8.47 -18.92 -23.10
C GLY A 228 8.06 -19.31 -24.53
N LYS A 229 8.19 -18.42 -25.53
CA LYS A 229 7.83 -18.73 -26.93
C LYS A 229 8.93 -19.45 -27.74
N LYS A 230 10.16 -19.51 -27.23
CA LYS A 230 11.29 -20.20 -27.91
C LYS A 230 11.41 -21.69 -27.52
N TYR A 231 10.91 -22.09 -26.35
CA TYR A 231 10.96 -23.49 -25.89
C TYR A 231 9.74 -24.34 -26.31
N ARG A 232 8.60 -23.71 -26.65
CA ARG A 232 7.42 -24.43 -27.17
C ARG A 232 7.62 -24.98 -28.59
N LYS A 233 8.44 -24.33 -29.43
CA LYS A 233 8.82 -24.82 -30.78
C LYS A 233 9.89 -25.92 -30.78
N LYS A 234 10.68 -26.07 -29.70
CA LYS A 234 11.70 -27.12 -29.59
C LYS A 234 11.11 -28.44 -29.08
N ILE A 235 10.10 -28.38 -28.21
CA ILE A 235 9.39 -29.56 -27.69
C ILE A 235 8.44 -30.18 -28.73
N GLN A 236 7.89 -29.41 -29.67
CA GLN A 236 7.08 -29.93 -30.79
C GLN A 236 7.90 -30.69 -31.84
N ARG A 237 9.20 -30.43 -31.97
CA ARG A 237 10.10 -31.16 -32.89
C ARG A 237 10.52 -32.54 -32.36
N ILE A 238 10.64 -32.68 -31.04
CA ILE A 238 11.02 -33.95 -30.39
C ILE A 238 9.86 -34.96 -30.44
N LYS A 239 8.61 -34.50 -30.38
CA LYS A 239 7.41 -35.36 -30.49
C LYS A 239 7.16 -35.92 -31.90
N SER A 240 7.76 -35.35 -32.96
CA SER A 240 7.62 -35.89 -34.33
C SER A 240 8.75 -36.85 -34.71
N GLN A 241 9.78 -37.02 -33.87
CA GLN A 241 10.98 -37.80 -34.19
C GLN A 241 10.99 -39.19 -33.52
N TYR A 242 10.06 -39.45 -32.60
CA TYR A 242 9.86 -40.78 -31.98
C TYR A 242 8.36 -41.11 -31.90
N PRO A 243 7.78 -41.80 -32.89
CA PRO A 243 6.42 -42.31 -32.76
C PRO A 243 6.42 -43.44 -31.72
N PHE A 244 5.75 -43.22 -30.59
CA PHE A 244 5.45 -44.27 -29.62
C PHE A 244 4.64 -45.37 -30.33
N LYS A 245 5.30 -46.47 -30.69
CA LYS A 245 4.62 -47.72 -31.07
C LYS A 245 3.93 -48.26 -29.84
N LYS A 246 2.60 -48.42 -29.92
CA LYS A 246 1.81 -49.21 -28.96
C LYS A 246 2.42 -50.63 -28.88
N ILE A 247 2.71 -51.11 -27.68
CA ILE A 247 2.92 -52.53 -27.40
C ILE A 247 1.75 -52.99 -26.50
N PRO A 248 1.11 -54.15 -26.79
CA PRO A 248 -0.13 -54.55 -26.16
C PRO A 248 0.08 -55.25 -24.81
N SER A 249 -1.01 -55.34 -24.07
CA SER A 249 -1.20 -56.11 -22.84
C SER A 249 -0.86 -57.59 -23.00
N VAL A 250 0.00 -58.15 -22.15
CA VAL A 250 -0.11 -59.55 -21.69
C VAL A 250 0.39 -59.66 -20.25
N THR A 251 -0.32 -60.51 -19.54
CA THR A 251 -0.32 -60.93 -18.14
C THR A 251 0.87 -61.76 -17.66
N SER A 252 1.06 -61.73 -16.32
CA SER A 252 1.55 -62.78 -15.41
C SER A 252 3.01 -62.80 -14.92
N TRP A 253 3.11 -62.62 -13.57
CA TRP A 253 3.93 -63.24 -12.52
C TRP A 253 5.33 -63.83 -12.84
N ILE A 254 6.36 -63.37 -12.12
CA ILE A 254 7.19 -64.16 -11.17
C ILE A 254 8.26 -63.27 -10.47
N ASP A 255 8.26 -63.39 -9.14
CA ASP A 255 9.28 -63.30 -8.08
C ASP A 255 10.04 -62.04 -7.61
N LEU A 256 9.98 -61.96 -6.27
CA LEU A 256 10.60 -61.10 -5.27
C LEU A 256 12.10 -61.41 -5.05
N THR A 257 12.75 -60.54 -4.26
CA THR A 257 14.05 -60.73 -3.55
C THR A 257 15.36 -60.37 -4.25
N THR A 258 15.49 -59.18 -4.83
CA THR A 258 16.84 -58.58 -5.05
C THR A 258 16.82 -57.06 -4.93
N VAL A 259 16.31 -56.61 -3.78
CA VAL A 259 16.32 -55.23 -3.34
C VAL A 259 17.08 -55.22 -2.01
N TRP A 260 18.07 -54.32 -1.89
CA TRP A 260 18.56 -53.73 -0.64
C TRP A 260 19.80 -54.24 0.12
N ALA A 261 20.62 -55.14 -0.40
CA ALA A 261 21.84 -55.54 0.33
C ALA A 261 23.04 -55.77 -0.58
N SER A 262 23.59 -54.69 -1.17
CA SER A 262 24.97 -54.62 -1.69
C SER A 262 25.26 -53.23 -2.26
N LEU A 263 25.56 -52.24 -1.40
CA LEU A 263 26.55 -51.16 -1.69
C LEU A 263 26.64 -50.13 -0.54
N ARG A 264 26.73 -50.60 0.71
CA ARG A 264 27.28 -49.81 1.82
C ARG A 264 28.09 -50.77 2.66
N PHE A 265 29.24 -50.31 3.13
CA PHE A 265 30.29 -51.05 3.83
C PHE A 265 31.26 -51.84 2.96
N LEU A 266 32.19 -51.12 2.33
CA LEU A 266 33.64 -51.33 2.51
C LEU A 266 34.41 -50.30 1.67
N LEU A 267 34.56 -49.08 2.21
CA LEU A 267 35.82 -48.31 2.27
C LEU A 267 35.53 -46.98 2.98
N GLY A 268 36.17 -46.78 4.12
CA GLY A 268 36.18 -45.52 4.85
C GLY A 268 37.47 -44.72 4.59
N LEU A 269 37.33 -43.40 4.75
CA LEU A 269 38.35 -42.34 4.91
C LEU A 269 39.13 -41.83 3.67
N PHE A 270 39.11 -40.49 3.58
CA PHE A 270 40.11 -39.55 3.02
C PHE A 270 40.01 -39.06 1.54
N ILE A 271 39.99 -37.71 1.43
CA ILE A 271 40.47 -36.80 0.36
C ILE A 271 39.47 -36.22 -0.66
N HIS A 272 39.51 -34.87 -0.70
CA HIS A 272 39.25 -33.91 -1.78
C HIS A 272 38.73 -34.43 -3.14
N THR A 273 37.67 -33.79 -3.66
CA THR A 273 37.69 -32.89 -4.84
C THR A 273 36.23 -32.64 -5.27
N VAL A 274 35.73 -31.41 -5.15
CA VAL A 274 34.57 -30.96 -5.94
C VAL A 274 34.83 -29.55 -6.48
N ASP A 275 34.83 -29.50 -7.80
CA ASP A 275 34.95 -28.45 -8.83
C ASP A 275 35.18 -26.96 -8.48
N PRO A 276 36.18 -26.30 -9.13
CA PRO A 276 36.46 -24.86 -9.03
C PRO A 276 35.46 -23.90 -9.71
N ASP A 277 34.40 -24.38 -10.36
CA ASP A 277 33.48 -23.53 -11.14
C ASP A 277 32.29 -22.96 -10.34
N VAL A 278 32.16 -23.30 -9.06
CA VAL A 278 31.07 -22.81 -8.19
C VAL A 278 31.50 -21.60 -7.32
N LEU A 279 32.79 -21.23 -7.32
CA LEU A 279 33.33 -20.16 -6.46
C LEU A 279 33.87 -18.92 -7.19
N ARG A 280 33.63 -18.77 -8.50
CA ARG A 280 34.08 -17.59 -9.30
C ARG A 280 32.98 -16.67 -9.83
N ALA A 281 31.74 -16.80 -9.35
CA ALA A 281 30.64 -15.89 -9.73
C ALA A 281 30.30 -14.81 -8.68
N CYS A 282 31.17 -14.60 -7.68
CA CYS A 282 31.09 -13.49 -6.71
C CYS A 282 32.32 -12.58 -6.81
N HIS A 283 32.29 -11.55 -7.68
CA HIS A 283 32.78 -10.19 -7.38
C HIS A 283 32.62 -9.24 -8.58
N ALA A 284 32.00 -8.07 -8.32
CA ALA A 284 32.30 -6.76 -8.92
C ALA A 284 31.94 -6.50 -10.42
N VAL A 285 31.43 -5.36 -10.89
CA VAL A 285 30.86 -4.11 -10.33
C VAL A 285 30.52 -3.19 -11.54
N ILE A 286 29.35 -2.54 -11.49
CA ILE A 286 29.05 -1.13 -11.90
C ILE A 286 28.88 -0.67 -13.39
N CYS A 287 27.84 0.17 -13.55
CA CYS A 287 27.60 1.30 -14.48
C CYS A 287 26.96 1.08 -15.87
N LYS A 288 25.67 1.45 -16.02
CA LYS A 288 25.23 2.75 -16.61
C LYS A 288 23.70 2.86 -16.79
N VAL A 289 23.16 3.96 -16.26
CA VAL A 289 21.88 4.68 -16.56
C VAL A 289 21.99 5.31 -17.99
N PRO A 290 20.94 5.72 -18.78
CA PRO A 290 19.58 6.17 -18.42
C PRO A 290 18.36 5.59 -19.19
N ALA A 291 17.20 5.69 -18.49
CA ALA A 291 15.85 6.11 -18.87
C ALA A 291 15.23 5.75 -20.24
N PHE A 292 14.05 5.09 -20.23
CA PHE A 292 12.73 5.69 -20.54
C PHE A 292 11.55 4.67 -20.61
N ARG A 293 10.41 5.09 -20.04
CA ARG A 293 8.98 4.75 -20.33
C ARG A 293 8.41 3.34 -19.98
N GLY A 294 7.59 3.31 -18.93
CA GLY A 294 6.12 3.20 -19.06
C GLY A 294 5.45 1.81 -19.17
N CYS A 295 4.35 1.68 -18.42
CA CYS A 295 3.21 0.76 -18.55
C CYS A 295 3.22 -0.60 -17.80
N ALA A 296 2.33 -0.61 -16.79
CA ALA A 296 1.78 -1.66 -15.94
C ALA A 296 1.29 -2.95 -16.63
N VAL A 297 1.31 -4.09 -15.89
CA VAL A 297 0.41 -5.28 -16.02
C VAL A 297 0.47 -6.12 -14.71
N GLY A 298 -0.69 -6.47 -14.11
CA GLY A 298 -0.85 -7.36 -12.95
C GLY A 298 -0.84 -8.87 -13.25
N ILE A 299 -0.68 -9.72 -12.22
CA ILE A 299 -0.67 -11.19 -12.32
C ILE A 299 -1.42 -11.83 -11.13
N ASN A 300 -2.38 -12.71 -11.46
CA ASN A 300 -3.19 -13.58 -10.60
C ASN A 300 -2.44 -14.82 -10.09
N PHE A 301 -2.88 -15.36 -8.93
CA PHE A 301 -2.83 -16.80 -8.64
C PHE A 301 -4.15 -17.28 -8.00
N PRO A 302 -4.66 -18.48 -8.35
CA PRO A 302 -5.94 -18.99 -7.87
C PRO A 302 -5.77 -19.85 -6.61
N TYR A 303 -6.74 -19.78 -5.69
CA TYR A 303 -6.92 -20.80 -4.65
C TYR A 303 -8.37 -21.28 -4.67
N ASN A 304 -8.53 -22.59 -4.59
CA ASN A 304 -9.79 -23.34 -4.60
C ASN A 304 -9.83 -24.17 -3.33
N PRO A 305 -10.97 -24.23 -2.63
CA PRO A 305 -11.33 -25.49 -2.00
C PRO A 305 -12.79 -25.89 -2.28
N LYS A 306 -12.94 -27.22 -2.41
CA LYS A 306 -14.21 -27.94 -2.23
C LYS A 306 -14.62 -27.95 -0.76
#